data_AF-A0A2K0U7T5-F1
#
_entry.id   AF-A0A2K0U7T5-F1
#
_cell.length_a   1.000
_cell.length_b   1.000
_cell.length_c   1.000
_cell.angle_alpha   90.00
_cell.angle_beta   90.00
_cell.angle_gamma   90.00
#
_symmetry.space_group_name_H-M   'P 1'
#
loop_
_entity.id
_entity.type
_entity.pdbx_description
1 polymer ?
#
loop_
_entity_poly.entity_id
_entity_poly.type
_entity_poly.pdbx_seq_one_letter_code
_entity_poly.pdbx_strand_id
1 'polypeptide(L)'
;MRTFKHDYRESMIRDEDDLPRFMITGTGAAMASNRVSHFFDLRGASMTLDTGCSTSLVALHQAVSDLRSGSSGMAIVGSSNLMLNPDMFKALGSIGVLSPDGKSYSFDSRANGYGRGEGVATIIVKRWRPYSGSHP
;
A
#
# COMPACT_ATOMS: atom_id res chain seq x y z
N MET A 1 -6.10 -1.14 -1.11
CA MET A 1 -4.90 -0.28 -1.16
C MET A 1 -4.04 -0.56 0.06
N ARG A 2 -2.71 -0.46 0.01
CA ARG A 2 -1.89 -0.33 1.21
C ARG A 2 -1.20 1.02 1.26
N THR A 3 -1.19 1.66 2.41
CA THR A 3 -0.18 2.67 2.74
C THR A 3 0.73 2.04 3.77
N PHE A 4 1.91 1.62 3.34
CA PHE A 4 2.97 1.25 4.26
C PHE A 4 3.41 2.56 4.89
N LYS A 5 3.23 2.58 6.22
CA LYS A 5 3.71 3.56 7.20
C LYS A 5 2.90 4.83 7.43
N HIS A 6 2.34 4.86 8.64
CA HIS A 6 1.64 5.99 9.25
C HIS A 6 2.63 7.04 9.78
N ASP A 7 3.91 7.00 9.41
CA ASP A 7 4.96 7.91 9.88
C ASP A 7 4.55 9.38 9.78
N TYR A 8 3.80 9.74 8.72
CA TYR A 8 3.23 11.07 8.57
C TYR A 8 2.18 11.37 9.65
N ARG A 9 1.23 10.45 9.86
CA ARG A 9 0.22 10.56 10.91
C ARG A 9 0.86 10.61 12.30
N GLU A 10 1.86 9.78 12.55
CA GLU A 10 2.65 9.77 13.78
C GLU A 10 3.37 11.11 13.97
N SER A 11 3.92 11.69 12.91
CA SER A 11 4.54 13.01 12.98
C SER A 11 3.52 14.11 13.27
N MET A 12 2.32 14.03 12.70
CA MET A 12 1.22 15.00 12.94
C MET A 12 0.67 14.96 14.37
N ILE A 13 0.75 13.84 15.07
CA ILE A 13 0.23 13.70 16.44
C ILE A 13 1.29 13.93 17.51
N ARG A 14 2.53 14.25 17.13
CA ARG A 14 3.61 14.55 18.10
C ARG A 14 3.40 15.87 18.82
N ASP A 15 2.72 16.81 18.19
CA ASP A 15 2.28 18.06 18.80
C ASP A 15 0.81 17.92 19.20
N GLU A 16 0.57 17.63 20.48
CA GLU A 16 -0.79 17.44 21.01
C GLU A 16 -1.60 18.74 21.01
N ASP A 17 -0.93 19.89 21.04
CA ASP A 17 -1.58 21.21 21.09
C ASP A 17 -2.02 21.70 19.70
N ASP A 18 -1.49 21.11 18.62
CA ASP A 18 -1.79 21.48 17.22
C ASP A 18 -2.26 20.29 16.37
N LEU A 19 -3.28 19.55 16.84
CA LEU A 19 -3.84 18.44 16.06
C LEU A 19 -4.65 18.95 14.86
N PRO A 20 -4.29 18.56 13.62
CA PRO A 20 -4.96 19.08 12.43
C PRO A 20 -6.42 18.64 12.32
N ARG A 21 -7.32 19.60 12.07
CA ARG A 21 -8.79 19.40 12.00
C ARG A 21 -9.23 18.25 11.09
N PHE A 22 -8.55 18.02 9.98
CA PHE A 22 -8.90 17.00 8.98
C PHE A 22 -7.99 15.76 9.03
N MET A 23 -7.23 15.57 10.11
CA MET A 23 -6.28 14.46 10.24
C MET A 23 -6.93 13.09 10.04
N ILE A 24 -8.10 12.85 10.66
CA ILE A 24 -8.82 11.57 10.57
C ILE A 24 -9.14 11.25 9.10
N THR A 25 -9.72 12.21 8.38
CA THR A 25 -10.09 12.00 6.98
C THR A 25 -8.86 12.02 6.06
N GLY A 26 -7.76 12.67 6.46
CA GLY A 26 -6.53 12.79 5.66
C GLY A 26 -5.57 11.61 5.80
N THR A 27 -5.54 10.95 6.96
CA THR A 27 -4.49 9.96 7.32
C THR A 27 -5.01 8.68 7.98
N GLY A 28 -6.33 8.57 8.22
CA GLY A 28 -6.91 7.34 8.77
C GLY A 28 -6.62 6.13 7.88
N ALA A 29 -6.41 4.96 8.49
CA ALA A 29 -5.98 3.76 7.77
C ALA A 29 -6.90 3.41 6.58
N ALA A 30 -8.22 3.47 6.76
CA ALA A 30 -9.18 3.21 5.69
C ALA A 30 -9.24 4.33 4.63
N MET A 31 -8.76 5.55 4.95
CA MET A 31 -8.86 6.70 4.05
C MET A 31 -7.99 6.55 2.81
N ALA A 32 -6.92 5.75 2.86
CA ALA A 32 -6.09 5.47 1.70
C ALA A 32 -6.90 4.85 0.54
N SER A 33 -7.79 3.87 0.83
CA SER A 33 -8.71 3.32 -0.15
C SER A 33 -9.95 4.19 -0.35
N ASN A 34 -10.53 4.70 0.74
CA ASN A 34 -11.82 5.40 0.68
C ASN A 34 -11.73 6.72 -0.08
N ARG A 35 -10.61 7.45 0.00
CA ARG A 35 -10.44 8.68 -0.79
C ARG A 35 -10.35 8.42 -2.28
N VAL A 36 -9.69 7.34 -2.69
CA VAL A 36 -9.66 6.93 -4.10
C VAL A 36 -11.06 6.56 -4.57
N SER A 37 -11.78 5.75 -3.78
CA SER A 37 -13.17 5.40 -4.09
C SER A 37 -14.09 6.63 -4.16
N HIS A 38 -13.98 7.54 -3.21
CA HIS A 38 -14.78 8.76 -3.17
C HIS A 38 -14.50 9.68 -4.36
N PHE A 39 -13.22 9.91 -4.69
CA PHE A 39 -12.81 10.79 -5.78
C PHE A 39 -13.30 10.28 -7.15
N PHE A 40 -13.26 8.96 -7.38
CA PHE A 40 -13.67 8.34 -8.64
C PHE A 40 -15.12 7.80 -8.62
N ASP A 41 -15.91 8.10 -7.58
CA ASP A 41 -17.27 7.56 -7.37
C ASP A 41 -17.36 6.02 -7.55
N LEU A 42 -16.35 5.31 -7.05
CA LEU A 42 -16.29 3.84 -7.10
C LEU A 42 -17.14 3.27 -5.97
N ARG A 43 -18.19 2.52 -6.33
CA ARG A 43 -19.16 1.97 -5.36
C ARG A 43 -18.99 0.49 -5.06
N GLY A 44 -17.87 -0.10 -5.50
CA GLY A 44 -17.46 -1.45 -5.12
C GLY A 44 -16.80 -1.48 -3.73
N ALA A 45 -16.26 -2.64 -3.35
CA ALA A 45 -15.52 -2.78 -2.10
C ALA A 45 -14.32 -1.82 -2.04
N SER A 46 -14.22 -1.06 -0.95
CA SER A 46 -13.09 -0.18 -0.65
C SER A 46 -12.39 -0.66 0.61
N MET A 47 -11.18 -1.17 0.47
CA MET A 47 -10.46 -1.80 1.57
C MET A 47 -8.99 -1.41 1.62
N THR A 48 -8.51 -1.24 2.85
CA THR A 48 -7.09 -1.11 3.16
C THR A 48 -6.63 -2.35 3.92
N LEU A 49 -5.52 -2.94 3.48
CA LEU A 49 -4.97 -4.18 4.04
C LEU A 49 -3.59 -3.90 4.64
N ASP A 50 -3.20 -4.67 5.65
CA ASP A 50 -1.82 -4.75 6.14
C ASP A 50 -1.47 -6.20 6.49
N THR A 51 -0.47 -6.72 5.81
CA THR A 51 0.08 -8.08 5.98
C THR A 51 1.62 -8.05 6.02
N GLY A 52 2.23 -6.90 6.35
CA GLY A 52 3.69 -6.74 6.20
C GLY A 52 4.14 -6.79 4.73
N CYS A 53 5.40 -7.09 4.43
CA CYS A 53 6.00 -6.89 3.10
C CYS A 53 5.22 -7.44 1.89
N SER A 54 4.30 -8.39 2.09
CA SER A 54 3.49 -9.03 1.03
C SER A 54 2.23 -8.26 0.62
N THR A 55 1.85 -7.16 1.27
CA THR A 55 0.48 -6.65 1.13
C THR A 55 0.09 -6.20 -0.27
N SER A 56 0.99 -5.62 -1.07
CA SER A 56 0.67 -5.27 -2.45
C SER A 56 0.21 -6.50 -3.24
N LEU A 57 0.87 -7.64 -3.02
CA LEU A 57 0.51 -8.92 -3.63
C LEU A 57 -0.76 -9.51 -3.03
N VAL A 58 -1.00 -9.38 -1.72
CA VAL A 58 -2.26 -9.82 -1.08
C VAL A 58 -3.44 -9.00 -1.58
N ALA A 59 -3.29 -7.69 -1.74
CA ALA A 59 -4.32 -6.81 -2.29
C ALA A 59 -4.63 -7.16 -3.76
N LEU A 60 -3.60 -7.46 -4.55
CA LEU A 60 -3.78 -7.96 -5.91
C LEU A 60 -4.48 -9.33 -5.92
N HIS A 61 -4.08 -10.24 -5.04
CA HIS A 61 -4.73 -11.54 -4.90
C HIS A 61 -6.22 -11.39 -4.60
N GLN A 62 -6.59 -10.54 -3.63
CA GLN A 62 -7.99 -10.28 -3.30
C GLN A 62 -8.75 -9.68 -4.49
N ALA A 63 -8.17 -8.70 -5.18
CA ALA A 63 -8.78 -8.10 -6.37
C ALA A 63 -9.02 -9.14 -7.47
N VAL A 64 -8.06 -10.05 -7.71
CA VAL A 64 -8.23 -11.14 -8.67
C VAL A 64 -9.32 -12.12 -8.22
N SER A 65 -9.41 -12.43 -6.94
CA SER A 65 -10.48 -13.28 -6.38
C SER A 65 -11.85 -12.65 -6.58
N ASP A 66 -12.03 -11.37 -6.27
CA ASP A 66 -13.28 -10.62 -6.49
C ASP A 66 -13.65 -10.50 -7.97
N LEU A 67 -12.64 -10.34 -8.82
CA LEU A 67 -12.83 -10.34 -10.26
C LEU A 67 -13.21 -11.72 -10.77
N ARG A 68 -12.69 -12.81 -10.22
CA ARG A 68 -13.06 -14.16 -10.66
C ARG A 68 -14.43 -14.59 -10.15
N SER A 69 -14.81 -14.17 -8.94
CA SER A 69 -16.06 -14.59 -8.29
C SER A 69 -17.33 -14.01 -8.93
N GLY A 70 -17.23 -12.89 -9.65
CA GLY A 70 -18.43 -12.15 -10.05
C GLY A 70 -18.54 -10.79 -9.37
N SER A 71 -18.00 -10.65 -8.17
CA SER A 71 -18.26 -9.52 -7.25
C SER A 71 -17.82 -8.16 -7.78
N SER A 72 -16.79 -8.10 -8.64
CA SER A 72 -16.37 -6.88 -9.32
C SER A 72 -16.03 -7.12 -10.79
N GLY A 73 -16.24 -6.12 -11.65
CA GLY A 73 -15.83 -6.15 -13.07
C GLY A 73 -14.45 -5.54 -13.33
N MET A 74 -14.02 -4.67 -12.42
CA MET A 74 -12.74 -3.97 -12.40
C MET A 74 -12.35 -3.70 -10.94
N ALA A 75 -11.05 -3.64 -10.66
CA ALA A 75 -10.52 -3.26 -9.36
C ALA A 75 -9.27 -2.39 -9.52
N ILE A 76 -9.08 -1.46 -8.58
CA ILE A 76 -7.88 -0.64 -8.45
C ILE A 76 -7.08 -1.19 -7.26
N VAL A 77 -5.82 -1.54 -7.51
CA VAL A 77 -4.90 -2.00 -6.49
C VAL A 77 -3.77 -0.99 -6.40
N GLY A 78 -3.70 -0.29 -5.27
CA GLY A 78 -2.63 0.67 -4.98
C GLY A 78 -1.83 0.25 -3.75
N SER A 79 -0.54 0.58 -3.75
CA SER A 79 0.33 0.48 -2.58
C SER A 79 1.34 1.61 -2.53
N SER A 80 1.59 2.18 -1.35
CA SER A 80 2.71 3.09 -1.10
C SER A 80 3.57 2.60 0.05
N ASN A 81 4.85 2.96 0.08
CA ASN A 81 5.74 2.84 1.23
C ASN A 81 6.68 4.06 1.27
N LEU A 82 6.62 4.81 2.36
CA LEU A 82 7.47 5.97 2.61
C LEU A 82 8.22 5.81 3.95
N MET A 83 9.33 6.53 4.08
CA MET A 83 10.26 6.54 5.22
C MET A 83 10.41 7.98 5.69
N LEU A 84 9.39 8.49 6.39
CA LEU A 84 9.33 9.92 6.75
C LEU A 84 10.00 10.21 8.09
N ASN A 85 10.19 9.20 8.93
CA ASN A 85 10.90 9.31 10.20
C ASN A 85 11.88 8.13 10.38
N PRO A 86 12.89 8.25 11.26
CA PRO A 86 13.90 7.23 11.45
C PRO A 86 13.48 6.08 12.38
N ASP A 87 12.34 6.17 13.06
CA ASP A 87 12.01 5.30 14.20
C ASP A 87 11.92 3.84 13.78
N MET A 88 11.23 3.58 12.68
CA MET A 88 11.17 2.24 12.13
C MET A 88 12.48 1.75 11.53
N PHE A 89 13.35 2.65 11.05
CA PHE A 89 14.69 2.25 10.61
C PHE A 89 15.52 1.78 11.81
N LYS A 90 15.44 2.49 12.95
CA LYS A 90 16.08 2.09 14.21
C LYS A 90 15.53 0.76 14.73
N ALA A 91 14.22 0.59 14.76
CA ALA A 91 13.57 -0.64 15.24
C ALA A 91 13.95 -1.87 14.39
N LEU A 92 14.02 -1.72 13.06
CA LEU A 92 14.47 -2.80 12.17
C LEU A 92 15.98 -3.04 12.29
N GLY A 93 16.77 -1.98 12.49
CA GLY A 93 18.20 -2.09 12.76
C GLY A 93 18.50 -2.87 14.05
N SER A 94 17.74 -2.63 15.12
CA SER A 94 17.96 -3.31 16.41
C SER A 94 17.69 -4.82 16.38
N ILE A 95 16.94 -5.31 15.40
CA ILE A 95 16.71 -6.75 15.19
C ILE A 95 17.60 -7.37 14.10
N GLY A 96 18.56 -6.61 13.56
CA GLY A 96 19.60 -7.13 12.66
C GLY A 96 19.13 -7.49 11.23
N VAL A 97 17.96 -7.01 10.79
CA VAL A 97 17.43 -7.36 9.45
C VAL A 97 17.90 -6.42 8.33
N LEU A 98 18.48 -5.26 8.68
CA LEU A 98 18.94 -4.25 7.74
C LEU A 98 20.41 -4.46 7.36
N SER A 99 20.72 -4.31 6.07
CA SER A 99 22.10 -4.27 5.60
C SER A 99 22.78 -2.97 6.05
N PRO A 100 23.98 -3.02 6.67
CA PRO A 100 24.78 -1.84 6.97
C PRO A 100 25.17 -1.04 5.72
N ASP A 101 25.24 -1.70 4.56
CA ASP A 101 25.57 -1.09 3.28
C ASP A 101 24.35 -0.41 2.61
N GLY A 102 23.17 -0.54 3.22
CA GLY A 102 21.91 -0.03 2.68
C GLY A 102 21.47 -0.73 1.39
N LYS A 103 22.02 -1.91 1.07
CA LYS A 103 21.78 -2.64 -0.19
C LYS A 103 21.26 -4.04 0.07
N SER A 104 20.47 -4.54 -0.88
CA SER A 104 20.04 -5.93 -0.92
C SER A 104 20.90 -6.69 -1.92
N TYR A 105 21.81 -7.52 -1.43
CA TYR A 105 22.65 -8.39 -2.27
C TYR A 105 21.95 -9.72 -2.54
N SER A 106 20.90 -9.70 -3.36
CA SER A 106 20.08 -10.88 -3.64
C SER A 106 20.90 -12.02 -4.24
N PHE A 107 20.92 -13.17 -3.54
CA PHE A 107 21.60 -14.40 -3.95
C PHE A 107 23.13 -14.28 -4.10
N ASP A 108 23.74 -13.26 -3.51
CA ASP A 108 25.17 -12.98 -3.55
C ASP A 108 25.82 -13.27 -2.18
N SER A 109 27.09 -13.67 -2.17
CA SER A 109 27.83 -14.01 -0.94
C SER A 109 27.99 -12.84 0.05
N ARG A 110 27.78 -11.60 -0.39
CA ARG A 110 27.80 -10.39 0.44
C ARG A 110 26.49 -10.16 1.21
N ALA A 111 25.46 -10.99 1.03
CA ALA A 111 24.16 -10.82 1.66
C ALA A 111 24.28 -10.69 3.19
N ASN A 112 23.93 -9.51 3.70
CA ASN A 112 24.09 -9.10 5.09
C ASN A 112 22.85 -8.37 5.65
N GLY A 113 21.67 -8.65 5.08
CA GLY A 113 20.41 -7.95 5.35
C GLY A 113 19.81 -7.35 4.08
N TYR A 114 18.73 -6.59 4.21
CA TYR A 114 18.12 -5.88 3.07
C TYR A 114 18.28 -4.37 3.18
N GLY A 115 18.38 -3.70 2.02
CA GLY A 115 18.29 -2.25 1.90
C GLY A 115 16.83 -1.82 1.84
N ARG A 116 16.42 -0.85 2.68
CA ARG A 116 15.06 -0.31 2.63
C ARG A 116 14.90 0.60 1.42
N GLY A 117 13.78 0.47 0.71
CA GLY A 117 13.39 1.37 -0.39
C GLY A 117 12.03 2.01 -0.13
N GLU A 118 11.74 3.08 -0.87
CA GLU A 118 10.43 3.74 -0.93
C GLU A 118 9.78 3.49 -2.29
N GLY A 119 8.47 3.67 -2.38
CA GLY A 119 7.79 3.59 -3.66
C GLY A 119 6.28 3.67 -3.56
N VAL A 120 5.66 4.07 -4.66
CA VAL A 120 4.22 4.05 -4.85
C VAL A 120 3.93 3.32 -6.16
N ALA A 121 2.96 2.41 -6.14
CA ALA A 121 2.55 1.64 -7.29
C ALA A 121 1.02 1.52 -7.31
N THR A 122 0.43 1.67 -8.49
CA THR A 122 -1.00 1.44 -8.72
C THR A 122 -1.17 0.66 -10.01
N ILE A 123 -2.05 -0.33 -9.97
CA ILE A 123 -2.47 -1.11 -11.13
C ILE A 123 -4.00 -1.17 -11.18
N ILE A 124 -4.53 -1.17 -12.40
CA ILE A 124 -5.94 -1.38 -12.66
C ILE A 124 -6.08 -2.75 -13.31
N VAL A 125 -6.92 -3.60 -12.73
CA VAL A 125 -7.18 -4.95 -13.22
C VAL A 125 -8.65 -5.07 -13.57
N LYS A 126 -8.96 -5.73 -14.68
CA LYS A 126 -10.33 -5.99 -15.14
C LYS A 126 -10.52 -7.47 -15.43
N ARG A 127 -11.74 -7.95 -15.25
CA ARG A 127 -12.09 -9.30 -15.72
C ARG A 127 -11.95 -9.33 -17.24
N TRP A 128 -11.23 -10.33 -17.74
CA TRP A 128 -11.18 -10.57 -19.18
C TRP A 128 -12.58 -10.92 -19.67
N ARG A 129 -13.02 -10.25 -20.74
CA ARG A 129 -14.21 -10.61 -21.49
C ARG A 129 -13.77 -10.78 -22.94
N PRO A 130 -14.15 -11.89 -23.60
CA PRO A 130 -13.96 -12.01 -25.03
C PRO A 130 -14.62 -10.82 -25.73
N TYR A 131 -13.98 -10.30 -26.76
CA TYR A 131 -14.59 -9.30 -27.62
C TYR A 131 -15.78 -9.96 -28.35
N SER A 132 -17.02 -9.68 -27.94
CA SER A 132 -18.20 -10.04 -28.70
C SER A 132 -18.43 -8.95 -29.74
N GLY A 133 -17.85 -9.12 -30.92
CA GLY A 133 -18.05 -8.20 -32.02
C GLY A 133 -19.52 -8.14 -32.42
N SER A 134 -20.19 -7.08 -32.02
CA SER A 134 -21.28 -6.45 -32.77
C SER A 134 -21.37 -4.99 -32.34
N HIS A 135 -20.74 -4.12 -33.12
CA HIS A 135 -21.16 -2.73 -33.20
C HIS A 135 -21.70 -2.47 -34.61
N PRO A 136 -22.86 -1.80 -34.73
CA PRO A 136 -23.44 -1.41 -36.00
C PRO A 136 -22.56 -0.39 -36.75
#